data_AF-A0A768FCW2-F1
#
_entry.id   AF-A0A768FCW2-F1
#
_cell.length_a   1.000
_cell.length_b   1.000
_cell.length_c   1.000
_cell.angle_alpha   90.00
_cell.angle_beta   90.00
_cell.angle_gamma   90.00
#
_symmetry.space_group_name_H-M   'P 1'
#
loop_
_entity.id
_entity.type
_entity.pdbx_description
1 polymer ?
#
loop_
_entity_poly.entity_id
_entity_poly.type
_entity_poly.pdbx_seq_one_letter_code
_entity_poly.pdbx_strand_id
1 'polypeptide(L)'
;KGDDKFITTDYLQQCPEFTWREPRRVLKSLTVQYDKVLYLIEDSKDSRRAIGKYIDVWHYPDGHKELRLNDVQLPYSTYDRLSEVDPVAIVDNKRLGHVLEVSRQVQRKRDNNRSQSIPSGDEPSRRRHAPSINKPQRSLNEEDMLEAIIKLQGSSEAIFGKR
;
A
#
# COMPACT_ATOMS: atom_id res chain seq x y z
N LYS A 1 12.84 -26.07 44.53
CA LYS A 1 12.67 -27.11 43.50
C LYS A 1 11.32 -26.78 42.85
N GLY A 2 11.23 -25.75 42.02
CA GLY A 2 11.88 -25.60 40.71
C GLY A 2 10.95 -26.28 39.68
N ASP A 3 10.51 -25.69 38.59
CA ASP A 3 10.80 -24.41 37.94
C ASP A 3 9.57 -24.01 37.11
N ASP A 4 9.54 -22.73 36.78
CA ASP A 4 8.59 -22.06 35.89
C ASP A 4 8.35 -22.81 34.56
N LYS A 5 7.08 -22.89 34.16
CA LYS A 5 6.69 -22.73 32.75
C LYS A 5 5.41 -21.91 32.68
N PHE A 6 5.61 -20.59 32.71
CA PHE A 6 4.74 -19.66 32.01
C PHE A 6 4.57 -20.19 30.58
N ILE A 7 3.42 -20.79 30.27
CA ILE A 7 3.00 -20.95 28.88
C ILE A 7 2.35 -19.63 28.50
N THR A 8 3.18 -18.59 28.39
CA THR A 8 2.86 -17.39 27.64
C THR A 8 3.00 -17.77 26.17
N THR A 9 1.87 -17.95 25.51
CA THR A 9 1.60 -17.48 24.14
C THR A 9 0.20 -17.96 23.76
N ASP A 10 -0.80 -17.10 23.96
CA ASP A 10 -1.69 -16.58 22.91
C ASP A 10 -2.08 -17.51 21.74
N TYR A 11 -2.48 -18.76 21.99
CA TYR A 11 -3.10 -19.63 20.98
C TYR A 11 -4.63 -19.53 20.93
N LEU A 12 -5.22 -18.40 21.35
CA LEU A 12 -6.68 -18.19 21.37
C LEU A 12 -7.17 -16.98 20.57
N GLN A 13 -6.54 -16.66 19.43
CA GLN A 13 -7.13 -15.70 18.49
C GLN A 13 -6.90 -16.04 17.02
N GLN A 14 -7.23 -17.27 16.61
CA GLN A 14 -7.44 -17.57 15.19
C GLN A 14 -8.66 -18.47 15.07
N CYS A 15 -9.84 -17.88 14.89
CA CYS A 15 -11.02 -18.62 14.45
C CYS A 15 -10.85 -18.88 12.93
N PRO A 16 -10.61 -20.12 12.47
CA PRO A 16 -10.51 -20.42 11.03
C PRO A 16 -11.84 -20.25 10.28
N GLU A 17 -12.94 -20.04 11.01
CA GLU A 17 -14.30 -19.92 10.47
C GLU A 17 -14.56 -18.59 9.75
N PHE A 18 -13.72 -17.56 9.96
CA PHE A 18 -13.86 -16.24 9.33
C PHE A 18 -12.65 -15.82 8.50
N THR A 19 -11.81 -16.77 8.08
CA THR A 19 -10.67 -16.48 7.18
C THR A 19 -11.06 -16.70 5.73
N TRP A 20 -11.07 -15.64 4.94
CA TRP A 20 -11.31 -15.74 3.50
C TRP A 20 -10.04 -16.24 2.80
N ARG A 21 -10.18 -17.28 1.96
CA ARG A 21 -9.09 -17.83 1.16
C ARG A 21 -9.37 -17.61 -0.31
N GLU A 22 -8.46 -16.94 -0.99
CA GLU A 22 -8.59 -16.71 -2.43
C GLU A 22 -7.34 -17.16 -3.19
N PRO A 23 -7.47 -18.10 -4.15
CA PRO A 23 -6.35 -18.53 -4.95
C PRO A 23 -5.94 -17.42 -5.94
N ARG A 24 -4.67 -17.04 -5.93
CA ARG A 24 -4.11 -16.04 -6.85
C ARG A 24 -2.86 -16.58 -7.55
N ARG A 25 -2.76 -16.29 -8.85
CA ARG A 25 -1.61 -16.71 -9.65
C ARG A 25 -0.43 -15.77 -9.45
N VAL A 26 0.73 -16.32 -9.11
CA VAL A 26 1.99 -15.57 -8.99
C VAL A 26 2.55 -15.27 -10.37
N LEU A 27 2.86 -14.00 -10.61
CA LEU A 27 3.49 -13.54 -11.84
C LEU A 27 4.99 -13.89 -11.89
N LYS A 28 5.58 -13.82 -13.07
CA LYS A 28 7.03 -14.05 -13.27
C LYS A 28 7.91 -13.09 -12.45
N SER A 29 7.39 -11.91 -12.14
CA SER A 29 8.02 -10.89 -11.29
C SER A 29 7.88 -11.16 -9.79
N LEU A 30 7.45 -12.35 -9.35
CA LEU A 30 7.16 -12.67 -7.95
C LEU A 30 6.12 -11.73 -7.33
N THR A 31 5.12 -11.33 -8.11
CA THR A 31 4.06 -10.44 -7.64
C THR A 31 2.69 -11.07 -7.70
N VAL A 32 1.85 -10.68 -6.76
CA VAL A 32 0.45 -11.10 -6.65
C VAL A 32 -0.40 -9.87 -6.40
N GLN A 33 -1.43 -9.67 -7.22
CA GLN A 33 -2.42 -8.64 -6.97
C GLN A 33 -3.59 -9.24 -6.20
N TYR A 34 -3.85 -8.72 -5.01
CA TYR A 34 -5.01 -9.06 -4.20
C TYR A 34 -5.55 -7.77 -3.61
N ASP A 35 -6.86 -7.60 -3.68
CA ASP A 35 -7.51 -6.45 -3.07
C ASP A 35 -6.91 -5.07 -3.44
N LYS A 36 -6.63 -4.88 -4.73
CA LYS A 36 -5.99 -3.66 -5.30
C LYS A 36 -4.59 -3.32 -4.75
N VAL A 37 -4.08 -4.10 -3.81
CA VAL A 37 -2.70 -4.07 -3.32
C VAL A 37 -1.87 -5.03 -4.16
N LEU A 38 -0.65 -4.60 -4.49
CA LEU A 38 0.33 -5.44 -5.15
C LEU A 38 1.27 -5.99 -4.07
N TYR A 39 1.26 -7.30 -3.87
CA TYR A 39 2.16 -7.99 -2.96
C TYR A 39 3.39 -8.44 -3.73
N LEU A 40 4.58 -8.08 -3.23
CA LEU A 40 5.88 -8.43 -3.78
C LEU A 40 6.44 -9.54 -2.90
N ILE A 41 6.46 -10.75 -3.42
CA ILE A 41 7.03 -11.91 -2.74
C ILE A 41 8.55 -11.77 -2.81
N GLU A 42 9.21 -11.91 -1.66
CA GLU A 42 10.67 -11.84 -1.60
C GLU A 42 11.29 -13.01 -2.38
N ASP A 43 12.41 -12.76 -3.05
CA ASP A 43 13.07 -13.79 -3.84
C ASP A 43 13.78 -14.81 -2.94
N SER A 44 13.16 -15.98 -2.78
CA SER A 44 13.71 -17.12 -2.06
C SER A 44 13.62 -18.39 -2.92
N LYS A 45 14.31 -19.44 -2.49
CA LYS A 45 14.26 -20.75 -3.18
C LYS A 45 12.83 -21.28 -3.31
N ASP A 46 12.00 -21.07 -2.30
CA ASP A 46 10.60 -21.50 -2.29
C ASP A 46 9.70 -20.55 -3.09
N SER A 47 9.95 -19.25 -3.02
CA SER A 47 9.24 -18.23 -3.81
C SER A 47 9.38 -18.47 -5.31
N ARG A 48 10.58 -18.83 -5.78
CA ARG A 48 10.82 -19.13 -7.21
C ARG A 48 9.99 -20.32 -7.69
N ARG A 49 9.72 -21.29 -6.81
CA ARG A 49 8.85 -22.44 -7.13
C ARG A 49 7.38 -22.04 -7.23
N ALA A 50 7.00 -20.89 -6.68
CA ALA A 50 5.65 -20.33 -6.75
C ALA A 50 5.36 -19.64 -8.10
N ILE A 51 6.39 -19.25 -8.87
CA ILE A 51 6.22 -18.53 -10.14
C ILE A 51 5.31 -19.30 -11.09
N GLY A 52 4.27 -18.63 -11.59
CA GLY A 52 3.29 -19.22 -12.50
C GLY A 52 2.27 -20.15 -11.85
N LYS A 53 2.40 -20.44 -10.55
CA LYS A 53 1.46 -21.27 -9.79
C LYS A 53 0.42 -20.42 -9.08
N TYR A 54 -0.67 -21.07 -8.70
CA TYR A 54 -1.64 -20.50 -7.78
C TYR A 54 -1.15 -20.67 -6.34
N ILE A 55 -1.26 -19.61 -5.57
CA ILE A 55 -1.03 -19.58 -4.12
C ILE A 55 -2.32 -19.17 -3.42
N ASP A 56 -2.46 -19.52 -2.15
CA ASP A 56 -3.59 -19.09 -1.35
C ASP A 56 -3.26 -17.77 -0.66
N VAL A 57 -4.11 -16.76 -0.88
CA VAL A 57 -4.12 -15.53 -0.11
C VAL A 57 -5.13 -15.68 1.01
N TRP A 58 -4.64 -15.73 2.24
CA TRP A 58 -5.47 -15.72 3.44
C TRP A 58 -5.74 -14.28 3.84
N HIS A 59 -6.99 -13.98 4.12
CA HIS A 59 -7.43 -12.68 4.63
C HIS A 59 -8.16 -12.92 5.95
N TYR A 60 -7.52 -12.44 7.01
CA TYR A 60 -8.01 -12.54 8.38
C TYR A 60 -8.91 -11.33 8.72
N PRO A 61 -9.85 -11.48 9.66
CA PRO A 61 -10.78 -10.41 10.03
C PRO A 61 -10.12 -9.20 10.70
N ASP A 62 -8.91 -9.35 11.23
CA ASP A 62 -8.05 -8.27 11.73
C ASP A 62 -7.43 -7.42 10.59
N GLY A 63 -7.65 -7.82 9.33
CA GLY A 63 -7.10 -7.20 8.13
C GLY A 63 -5.75 -7.78 7.71
N HIS A 64 -5.13 -8.63 8.53
CA HIS A 64 -3.87 -9.30 8.22
C HIS A 64 -4.03 -10.22 7.01
N LYS A 65 -2.95 -10.36 6.24
CA LYS A 65 -2.93 -11.15 5.02
C LYS A 65 -1.76 -12.11 5.07
N GLU A 66 -1.92 -13.29 4.50
CA GLU A 66 -0.81 -14.22 4.35
C GLU A 66 -0.82 -14.83 2.96
N LEU A 67 0.38 -15.01 2.40
CA LEU A 67 0.59 -15.67 1.13
C LEU A 67 1.17 -17.06 1.41
N ARG A 68 0.49 -18.13 0.96
CA ARG A 68 0.93 -19.50 1.19
C ARG A 68 0.99 -20.31 -0.10
N LEU A 69 2.10 -21.01 -0.32
CA LEU A 69 2.22 -22.05 -1.36
C LEU A 69 2.25 -23.42 -0.67
N ASN A 70 1.23 -24.25 -0.88
CA ASN A 70 1.11 -25.57 -0.24
C ASN A 70 1.31 -25.48 1.29
N ASP A 71 0.60 -24.56 1.94
CA ASP A 71 0.70 -24.25 3.38
C ASP A 71 2.04 -23.67 3.87
N VAL A 72 3.04 -23.50 2.99
CA VAL A 72 4.28 -22.79 3.31
C VAL A 72 4.10 -21.29 3.10
N GLN A 73 4.32 -20.51 4.17
CA GLN A 73 4.25 -19.06 4.10
C GLN A 73 5.37 -18.49 3.22
N LEU A 74 5.00 -17.58 2.32
CA LEU A 74 5.92 -16.84 1.48
C LEU A 74 6.14 -15.44 2.08
N PRO A 75 7.40 -15.05 2.37
CA PRO A 75 7.69 -13.69 2.81
C PRO A 75 7.35 -12.70 1.71
N TYR A 76 6.75 -11.57 2.08
CA TYR A 76 6.31 -10.57 1.13
C TYR A 76 6.39 -9.15 1.70
N SER A 77 6.45 -8.19 0.80
CA SER A 77 6.25 -6.77 1.06
C SER A 77 5.04 -6.27 0.28
N THR A 78 4.38 -5.22 0.77
CA THR A 78 3.27 -4.58 0.05
C THR A 78 3.79 -3.39 -0.73
N TYR A 79 3.46 -3.33 -2.02
CA TYR A 79 3.69 -2.15 -2.82
C TYR A 79 2.42 -1.31 -2.87
N ASP A 80 2.45 -0.25 -2.08
CA ASP A 80 1.40 0.75 -2.06
C ASP A 80 1.58 1.76 -3.21
N ARG A 81 0.74 1.62 -4.24
CA ARG A 81 0.71 2.55 -5.38
C ARG A 81 0.27 3.96 -4.99
N LEU A 82 -0.39 4.11 -3.84
CA LEU A 82 -0.87 5.38 -3.31
C LEU A 82 -0.04 5.84 -2.10
N SER A 83 1.22 5.40 -2.00
CA SER A 83 2.15 5.92 -1.00
C SER A 83 2.25 7.45 -1.08
N GLU A 84 2.39 8.08 0.09
CA GLU A 84 2.54 9.51 0.27
C GLU A 84 3.96 9.82 0.74
N VAL A 85 4.49 10.98 0.35
CA VAL A 85 5.77 11.46 0.84
C VAL A 85 5.65 11.83 2.32
N ASP A 86 6.45 11.17 3.16
CA ASP A 86 6.56 11.48 4.58
C ASP A 86 7.12 12.89 4.80
N PRO A 87 6.42 13.78 5.54
CA PRO A 87 6.96 15.08 5.93
C PRO A 87 8.32 15.01 6.64
N VAL A 88 8.59 13.97 7.43
CA VAL A 88 9.86 13.80 8.15
C VAL A 88 11.01 13.60 7.15
N ALA A 89 10.79 12.78 6.12
CA ALA A 89 11.80 12.55 5.07
C ALA A 89 12.15 13.81 4.27
N ILE A 90 11.23 14.78 4.16
CA ILE A 90 11.48 16.08 3.52
C ILE A 90 12.48 16.89 4.35
N VAL A 91 12.29 16.92 5.66
CA VAL A 91 13.13 17.70 6.59
C VAL A 91 14.52 17.07 6.74
N ASP A 92 14.58 15.74 6.83
CA ASP A 92 15.83 15.01 7.03
C ASP A 92 16.72 15.04 5.78
N ASN A 93 16.13 15.07 4.59
CA ASN A 93 16.88 15.03 3.34
C ASN A 93 17.19 16.42 2.80
N LYS A 94 18.33 16.99 3.20
CA LYS A 94 18.76 18.34 2.78
C LYS A 94 18.91 18.52 1.26
N ARG A 95 19.32 17.47 0.52
CA ARG A 95 19.58 17.56 -0.93
C ARG A 95 18.31 17.36 -1.74
N LEU A 96 17.43 16.47 -1.30
CA LEU A 96 16.20 16.11 -2.02
C LEU A 96 14.95 16.77 -1.45
N GLY A 97 15.04 17.49 -0.32
CA GLY A 97 13.91 18.06 0.39
C GLY A 97 12.98 18.87 -0.51
N HIS A 98 13.55 19.75 -1.37
CA HIS A 98 12.75 20.55 -2.29
C HIS A 98 12.00 19.69 -3.34
N VAL A 99 12.65 18.65 -3.88
CA VAL A 99 12.02 17.74 -4.85
C VAL A 99 10.93 16.91 -4.18
N LEU A 100 11.15 16.47 -2.94
CA LEU A 100 10.16 15.73 -2.15
C LEU A 100 8.97 16.63 -1.79
N GLU A 101 9.19 17.91 -1.53
CA GLU A 101 8.15 18.89 -1.28
C GLU A 101 7.28 19.16 -2.52
N VAL A 102 7.89 19.32 -3.70
CA VAL A 102 7.18 19.39 -4.99
C VAL A 102 6.35 18.12 -5.19
N SER A 103 6.95 16.95 -4.98
CA SER A 103 6.29 15.64 -5.12
C SER A 103 5.06 15.53 -4.22
N ARG A 104 5.17 15.97 -2.96
CA ARG A 104 4.06 16.00 -2.00
C ARG A 104 2.93 16.94 -2.45
N GLN A 105 3.25 18.11 -3.01
CA GLN A 105 2.24 19.04 -3.52
C GLN A 105 1.48 18.47 -4.72
N VAL A 106 2.16 17.73 -5.59
CA VAL A 106 1.54 17.03 -6.72
C VAL A 106 0.66 15.87 -6.22
N GLN A 107 1.13 15.11 -5.23
CA GLN A 107 0.34 14.04 -4.61
C GLN A 107 -0.94 14.55 -3.94
N ARG A 108 -0.97 15.78 -3.41
CA ARG A 108 -2.19 16.38 -2.84
C ARG A 108 -3.30 16.60 -3.87
N LYS A 109 -2.96 16.74 -5.14
CA LYS A 109 -3.93 16.82 -6.25
C LYS A 109 -4.39 15.45 -6.74
N ARG A 110 -3.80 14.37 -6.23
CA ARG A 110 -4.12 12.99 -6.62
C ARG A 110 -5.33 12.48 -5.86
N ASP A 111 -6.21 11.78 -6.55
CA ASP A 111 -7.26 11.00 -5.92
C ASP A 111 -6.65 9.78 -5.21
N ASN A 112 -6.68 9.81 -3.88
CA ASN A 112 -6.24 8.73 -3.00
C ASN A 112 -7.40 7.83 -2.54
N ASN A 113 -8.59 7.92 -3.16
CA ASN A 113 -9.72 7.06 -2.83
C ASN A 113 -9.39 5.58 -3.03
N ARG A 114 -9.07 4.92 -1.91
CA ARG A 114 -8.94 3.46 -1.86
C ARG A 114 -10.33 2.86 -1.94
N SER A 115 -10.45 1.82 -2.73
CA SER A 115 -11.71 1.07 -2.74
C SER A 115 -11.78 0.29 -1.45
N GLN A 116 -12.75 0.63 -0.62
CA GLN A 116 -13.01 -0.10 0.62
C GLN A 116 -13.34 -1.54 0.26
N SER A 117 -12.47 -2.44 0.66
CA SER A 117 -12.50 -3.85 0.31
C SER A 117 -13.21 -4.69 1.34
N ILE A 118 -14.31 -4.15 1.83
CA ILE A 118 -15.31 -4.99 2.47
C ILE A 118 -16.01 -5.71 1.31
N PRO A 119 -16.16 -7.04 1.34
CA PRO A 119 -17.07 -7.71 0.43
C PRO A 119 -18.41 -7.01 0.60
N SER A 120 -18.86 -6.27 -0.42
CA SER A 120 -20.22 -5.77 -0.41
C SER A 120 -21.11 -6.99 -0.23
N GLY A 121 -21.87 -7.04 0.86
CA GLY A 121 -23.09 -7.84 0.88
C GLY A 121 -23.98 -7.39 -0.28
N ASP A 122 -25.14 -8.03 -0.45
CA ASP A 122 -26.10 -7.84 -1.55
C ASP A 122 -26.65 -6.39 -1.73
N GLU A 123 -26.05 -5.38 -1.09
CA GLU A 123 -26.29 -3.99 -1.40
C GLU A 123 -25.76 -3.63 -2.80
N PRO A 124 -26.56 -2.90 -3.59
CA PRO A 124 -26.14 -2.44 -4.91
C PRO A 124 -24.88 -1.58 -4.77
N SER A 125 -23.79 -2.12 -5.31
CA SER A 125 -22.50 -1.46 -5.54
C SER A 125 -22.69 0.05 -5.75
N ARG A 126 -22.23 0.88 -4.79
CA ARG A 126 -22.13 2.35 -4.89
C ARG A 126 -21.18 2.75 -6.03
N ARG A 127 -21.55 2.46 -7.27
CA ARG A 127 -20.85 2.86 -8.49
C ARG A 127 -21.46 4.16 -8.95
N ARG A 128 -20.94 5.25 -8.37
CA ARG A 128 -20.69 6.56 -8.97
C ARG A 128 -20.44 7.54 -7.83
N HIS A 129 -19.20 7.57 -7.34
CA HIS A 129 -18.77 8.74 -6.58
C HIS A 129 -18.71 9.93 -7.56
N ALA A 130 -19.24 11.07 -7.11
CA ALA A 130 -19.14 12.36 -7.79
C ALA A 130 -17.70 12.63 -8.24
N PRO A 131 -17.46 13.42 -9.30
CA PRO A 131 -16.11 13.76 -9.73
C PRO A 131 -15.33 14.26 -8.51
N SER A 132 -14.30 13.49 -8.14
CA SER A 132 -13.44 13.85 -7.02
C SER A 132 -12.79 15.19 -7.38
N ILE A 133 -12.66 16.10 -6.39
CA ILE A 133 -11.90 17.36 -6.55
C ILE A 133 -10.48 17.06 -7.07
N ASN A 134 -9.98 15.86 -6.77
CA ASN A 134 -8.66 15.39 -7.12
C ASN A 134 -8.63 14.58 -8.42
N LYS A 135 -7.50 14.62 -9.11
CA LYS A 135 -7.23 13.96 -10.39
C LYS A 135 -6.81 12.50 -10.17
N PRO A 136 -7.25 11.51 -10.97
CA PRO A 136 -6.69 10.16 -10.90
C PRO A 136 -5.18 10.17 -11.22
N GLN A 137 -4.42 9.22 -10.67
CA GLN A 137 -2.96 9.11 -10.86
C GLN A 137 -2.51 9.23 -12.33
N ARG A 138 -3.29 8.70 -13.28
CA ARG A 138 -2.96 8.69 -14.71
C ARG A 138 -3.18 10.03 -15.42
N SER A 139 -3.93 10.95 -14.82
CA SER A 139 -4.18 12.27 -15.39
C SER A 139 -3.34 13.38 -14.76
N LEU A 140 -2.43 13.04 -13.84
CA LEU A 140 -1.41 13.96 -13.37
C LEU A 140 -0.39 14.18 -14.49
N ASN A 141 -0.11 15.44 -14.81
CA ASN A 141 0.72 15.84 -15.94
C ASN A 141 1.81 16.85 -15.54
N GLU A 142 2.55 17.35 -16.53
CA GLU A 142 3.62 18.33 -16.33
C GLU A 142 3.10 19.68 -15.79
N GLU A 143 1.88 20.07 -16.14
CA GLU A 143 1.27 21.32 -15.64
C GLU A 143 1.04 21.25 -14.13
N ASP A 144 0.62 20.09 -13.62
CA ASP A 144 0.47 19.88 -12.18
C ASP A 144 1.80 20.01 -11.44
N MET A 145 2.91 19.58 -12.05
CA MET A 145 4.27 19.75 -11.54
C MET A 145 4.68 21.22 -11.54
N LEU A 146 4.45 21.94 -12.64
CA LEU A 146 4.80 23.36 -12.75
C LEU A 146 4.02 24.21 -11.75
N GLU A 147 2.73 23.96 -11.60
CA GLU A 147 1.91 24.67 -10.61
C GLU A 147 2.40 24.41 -9.18
N ALA A 148 2.82 23.17 -8.87
CA ALA A 148 3.40 22.83 -7.57
C ALA A 148 4.72 23.60 -7.32
N ILE A 149 5.59 23.70 -8.31
CA ILE A 149 6.85 24.47 -8.22
C ILE A 149 6.55 25.95 -7.99
N ILE A 150 5.67 26.55 -8.80
CA ILE A 150 5.28 27.97 -8.68
C ILE A 150 4.69 28.26 -7.31
N LYS A 151 3.81 27.39 -6.80
CA LYS A 151 3.22 27.52 -5.47
C LYS A 151 4.26 27.52 -4.35
N LEU A 152 5.28 26.66 -4.46
CA LEU A 152 6.36 26.61 -3.47
C LEU A 152 7.29 27.81 -3.57
N GLN A 153 7.60 28.28 -4.78
CA GLN A 153 8.36 29.51 -4.99
C GLN A 153 7.64 30.71 -4.36
N GLY A 154 6.35 30.90 -4.63
CA GLY A 154 5.57 31.99 -4.04
C GLY A 154 5.48 31.92 -2.51
N SER A 155 5.39 30.71 -1.95
CA SER A 155 5.41 30.50 -0.49
C SER A 155 6.78 30.87 0.10
N SER A 156 7.87 30.50 -0.58
CA SER A 156 9.23 30.89 -0.18
C SER A 156 9.44 32.41 -0.28
N GLU A 157 8.98 33.05 -1.35
CA GLU A 157 9.09 34.51 -1.52
C GLU A 157 8.31 35.26 -0.44
N ALA A 158 7.14 34.75 -0.05
CA ALA A 158 6.34 35.35 1.04
C ALA A 158 7.04 35.25 2.41
N ILE A 159 7.79 34.17 2.66
CA ILE A 159 8.47 33.94 3.94
C ILE A 159 9.83 34.63 3.99
N PHE A 160 10.61 34.54 2.92
CA PHE A 160 12.03 34.96 2.89
C PHE A 160 12.29 36.21 2.06
N GLY A 161 11.26 36.76 1.38
CA GLY A 161 11.42 37.83 0.40
C GLY A 161 11.88 37.32 -0.96
N LYS A 162 11.79 38.19 -1.97
CA LYS A 162 12.44 37.94 -3.27
C LYS A 162 13.95 37.89 -3.08
N ARG A 163 14.57 36.83 -3.58
CA ARG A 163 16.03 36.75 -3.70
C ARG A 163 16.55 37.66 -4.80
#